data_AF-A0A5D0UQR4-F1
#
_entry.id   AF-A0A5D0UQR4-F1
#
_cell.length_a   1.000
_cell.length_b   1.000
_cell.length_c   1.000
_cell.angle_alpha   90.00
_cell.angle_beta   90.00
_cell.angle_gamma   90.00
#
_symmetry.space_group_name_H-M   'P 1'
#
loop_
_entity.id
_entity.type
_entity.pdbx_description
1 polymer ?
#
loop_
_entity_poly.entity_id
_entity_poly.type
_entity_poly.pdbx_seq_one_letter_code
_entity_poly.pdbx_strand_id
1 'polypeptide(L)'
;MNAPDVSVVVAVYNTMPYLIQCLDSLVAQTIGLDRLQVVAVDDGSTDGSGAELDRYAARHPGVFTVIHQANSGGPAAPFNRGLDAATGRYVFFVGADDHLGPDALRRLVEAADAWESDVLLGRVVGVNSRHIYQDIFARNQVDVDLFDSPLPRSLANTKLFRRELLENYGIRYREDLPLGSDLPFTLEACYRARRISVLADYDCYYAVRRHRATNITYLSRHADRLRTVEATTAFVAELIPAGRQRDAVLARRFDHEIAKLLEDDLLRLDRETQQLVHDGIGRLVRAHLTEGIAAQLNAETRIRLALTRDGALDDLLAVIRQDAQGGVPPTVVEGSRRYAAYPGFRDPARGLPDACFEVTPDWYAKLDATALAWETDERGEKVLTITAASPVPDLAAVGAEPLAVSAEEIPGEVTTLDRGPRGTTLRIRFRASDLLAGTGPTGQRRAVSAQVGGFDPGRAAGAQTATGAAGSAAVRAPRIRAMAPLVRRRGARLYVVTPVLDESGRLMISVVPVTAARVAAQLRRTLRRIR
;
A
#
# COMPACT_ATOMS: atom_id res chain seq x y z
N MET A 1 -43.38 2.39 -0.07
CA MET A 1 -42.21 1.49 -0.01
C MET A 1 -41.30 2.03 1.08
N ASN A 2 -40.87 1.19 2.02
CA ASN A 2 -39.90 1.63 3.03
C ASN A 2 -38.59 1.97 2.31
N ALA A 3 -37.91 3.04 2.77
CA ALA A 3 -36.60 3.40 2.24
C ALA A 3 -35.62 2.21 2.43
N PRO A 4 -34.71 1.96 1.48
CA PRO A 4 -33.71 0.90 1.62
C PRO A 4 -32.83 1.16 2.84
N ASP A 5 -32.21 0.13 3.38
CA ASP A 5 -31.27 0.32 4.49
C ASP A 5 -29.94 0.89 4.00
N VAL A 6 -29.49 0.48 2.82
CA VAL A 6 -28.22 0.92 2.24
C VAL A 6 -28.35 1.24 0.76
N SER A 7 -27.79 2.38 0.37
CA SER A 7 -27.50 2.72 -1.02
C SER A 7 -26.02 2.46 -1.30
N VAL A 8 -25.73 1.52 -2.19
CA VAL A 8 -24.39 1.25 -2.68
C VAL A 8 -24.14 2.10 -3.92
N VAL A 9 -23.15 2.98 -3.86
CA VAL A 9 -22.77 3.84 -4.98
C VAL A 9 -21.54 3.26 -5.69
N VAL A 10 -21.65 3.07 -7.00
CA VAL A 10 -20.59 2.50 -7.85
C VAL A 10 -20.23 3.49 -8.96
N ALA A 11 -18.99 3.98 -8.95
CA ALA A 11 -18.45 4.80 -10.03
C ALA A 11 -17.79 3.90 -11.09
N VAL A 12 -18.24 3.99 -12.34
CA VAL A 12 -17.86 3.07 -13.42
C VAL A 12 -17.22 3.83 -14.57
N TYR A 13 -15.98 3.49 -14.90
CA TYR A 13 -15.33 3.94 -16.13
C TYR A 13 -14.42 2.84 -16.66
N ASN A 14 -14.72 2.32 -17.85
CA ASN A 14 -13.90 1.34 -18.57
C ASN A 14 -13.34 0.20 -17.68
N THR A 15 -14.25 -0.55 -17.03
CA THR A 15 -13.89 -1.52 -15.99
C THR A 15 -14.21 -2.98 -16.36
N MET A 16 -14.51 -3.26 -17.62
CA MET A 16 -14.66 -4.64 -18.07
C MET A 16 -13.31 -5.40 -18.02
N PRO A 17 -13.31 -6.70 -17.63
CA PRO A 17 -14.46 -7.52 -17.25
C PRO A 17 -14.81 -7.49 -15.74
N TYR A 18 -14.06 -6.75 -14.91
CA TYR A 18 -14.18 -6.78 -13.45
C TYR A 18 -15.55 -6.32 -12.96
N LEU A 19 -16.20 -5.42 -13.70
CA LEU A 19 -17.53 -4.91 -13.41
C LEU A 19 -18.56 -6.03 -13.17
N ILE A 20 -18.51 -7.12 -13.94
CA ILE A 20 -19.46 -8.25 -13.79
C ILE A 20 -19.38 -8.83 -12.38
N GLN A 21 -18.16 -9.09 -11.88
CA GLN A 21 -17.97 -9.63 -10.53
C GLN A 21 -18.43 -8.64 -9.45
N CYS A 22 -18.18 -7.34 -9.64
CA CYS A 22 -18.66 -6.30 -8.75
C CYS A 22 -20.19 -6.38 -8.64
N LEU A 23 -20.90 -6.29 -9.76
CA LEU A 23 -22.36 -6.28 -9.80
C LEU A 23 -22.98 -7.59 -9.29
N ASP A 24 -22.40 -8.73 -9.66
CA ASP A 24 -22.83 -10.05 -9.16
C ASP A 24 -22.70 -10.14 -7.63
N SER A 25 -21.64 -9.57 -7.05
CA SER A 25 -21.47 -9.55 -5.59
C SER A 25 -22.52 -8.70 -4.87
N LEU A 26 -23.06 -7.67 -5.52
CA LEU A 26 -24.11 -6.81 -4.96
C LEU A 26 -25.48 -7.49 -4.98
N VAL A 27 -25.85 -8.12 -6.09
CA VAL A 27 -27.14 -8.84 -6.19
C VAL A 27 -27.18 -10.11 -5.35
N ALA A 28 -26.02 -10.68 -5.00
CA ALA A 28 -25.90 -11.86 -4.15
C ALA A 28 -25.87 -11.54 -2.65
N GLN A 29 -26.00 -10.27 -2.22
CA GLN A 29 -25.93 -9.89 -0.81
C GLN A 29 -27.07 -10.47 0.02
N THR A 30 -26.75 -11.02 1.20
CA THR A 30 -27.73 -11.65 2.09
C THR A 30 -28.63 -10.67 2.86
N ILE A 31 -28.42 -9.35 2.69
CA ILE A 31 -29.30 -8.33 3.29
C ILE A 31 -30.71 -8.33 2.67
N GLY A 32 -30.86 -8.85 1.46
CA GLY A 32 -32.10 -8.82 0.69
C GLY A 32 -32.16 -7.63 -0.27
N LEU A 33 -32.69 -7.86 -1.48
CA LEU A 33 -32.78 -6.83 -2.53
C LEU A 33 -33.79 -5.72 -2.20
N ASP A 34 -34.75 -5.99 -1.32
CA ASP A 34 -35.74 -5.03 -0.82
C ASP A 34 -35.13 -3.99 0.13
N ARG A 35 -33.98 -4.30 0.73
CA ARG A 35 -33.23 -3.42 1.65
C ARG A 35 -32.02 -2.75 0.97
N LEU A 36 -31.81 -3.01 -0.32
CA LEU A 36 -30.65 -2.56 -1.08
C LEU A 36 -31.07 -1.66 -2.25
N GLN A 37 -30.41 -0.52 -2.37
CA GLN A 37 -30.36 0.25 -3.61
C GLN A 37 -28.93 0.23 -4.15
N VAL A 38 -28.76 0.00 -5.45
CA VAL A 38 -27.48 0.17 -6.15
C VAL A 38 -27.60 1.37 -7.08
N VAL A 39 -26.77 2.38 -6.88
CA VAL A 39 -26.67 3.55 -7.76
C VAL A 39 -25.36 3.44 -8.53
N ALA A 40 -25.45 3.03 -9.79
CA ALA A 40 -24.30 2.85 -10.66
C ALA A 40 -24.19 4.03 -11.63
N VAL A 41 -23.07 4.72 -11.62
CA VAL A 41 -22.84 5.90 -12.46
C VAL A 41 -21.76 5.59 -13.49
N ASP A 42 -22.16 5.52 -14.75
CA ASP A 42 -21.27 5.37 -15.90
C ASP A 42 -20.69 6.74 -16.31
N ASP A 43 -19.38 6.89 -16.12
CA ASP A 43 -18.62 8.09 -16.41
C ASP A 43 -18.11 8.10 -17.86
N GLY A 44 -19.00 7.81 -18.81
CA GLY A 44 -18.70 7.82 -20.25
C GLY A 44 -17.82 6.67 -20.71
N SER A 45 -18.12 5.43 -20.28
CA SER A 45 -17.37 4.25 -20.71
C SER A 45 -17.52 3.94 -22.20
N THR A 46 -16.49 3.33 -22.77
CA THR A 46 -16.42 2.92 -24.19
C THR A 46 -16.15 1.42 -24.36
N ASP A 47 -16.06 0.66 -23.27
CA ASP A 47 -15.70 -0.77 -23.27
C ASP A 47 -16.91 -1.72 -23.09
N GLY A 48 -18.12 -1.18 -23.16
CA GLY A 48 -19.37 -1.91 -22.90
C GLY A 48 -19.87 -1.85 -21.45
N SER A 49 -19.13 -1.21 -20.53
CA SER A 49 -19.56 -1.08 -19.12
C SER A 49 -20.95 -0.45 -18.98
N GLY A 50 -21.25 0.62 -19.71
CA GLY A 50 -22.56 1.28 -19.66
C GLY A 50 -23.72 0.36 -20.07
N ALA A 51 -23.56 -0.38 -21.17
CA ALA A 51 -24.57 -1.35 -21.62
C ALA A 51 -24.75 -2.51 -20.63
N GLU A 52 -23.69 -2.91 -19.94
CA GLU A 52 -23.77 -3.92 -18.88
C GLU A 52 -24.55 -3.40 -17.66
N LEU A 53 -24.37 -2.13 -17.27
CA LEU A 53 -25.18 -1.52 -16.22
C LEU A 53 -26.67 -1.50 -16.57
N ASP A 54 -27.01 -1.11 -17.79
CA ASP A 54 -28.40 -1.14 -18.30
C ASP A 54 -29.00 -2.54 -18.23
N ARG A 55 -28.18 -3.56 -18.56
CA ARG A 55 -28.58 -4.97 -18.47
C ARG A 55 -28.90 -5.39 -17.03
N TYR A 56 -28.14 -4.93 -16.02
CA TYR A 56 -28.46 -5.21 -14.61
C TYR A 56 -29.70 -4.45 -14.16
N ALA A 57 -29.87 -3.18 -14.56
CA ALA A 57 -31.05 -2.39 -14.25
C ALA A 57 -32.34 -3.03 -14.78
N ALA A 58 -32.30 -3.55 -16.01
CA ALA A 58 -33.44 -4.28 -16.59
C ALA A 58 -33.75 -5.61 -15.89
N ARG A 59 -32.73 -6.32 -15.38
CA ARG A 59 -32.91 -7.60 -14.67
C ARG A 59 -33.35 -7.44 -13.21
N HIS A 60 -33.02 -6.31 -12.59
CA HIS A 60 -33.29 -6.04 -11.17
C HIS A 60 -34.01 -4.69 -11.01
N PRO A 61 -35.25 -4.57 -11.55
CA PRO A 61 -36.00 -3.33 -11.49
C PRO A 61 -36.28 -2.94 -10.04
N GLY A 62 -36.10 -1.65 -9.71
CA GLY A 62 -36.27 -1.11 -8.36
C GLY A 62 -35.05 -1.26 -7.44
N VAL A 63 -34.07 -2.09 -7.80
CA VAL A 63 -32.80 -2.21 -7.05
C VAL A 63 -31.74 -1.29 -7.66
N PHE A 64 -31.61 -1.31 -8.99
CA PHE A 64 -30.59 -0.56 -9.71
C PHE A 64 -31.11 0.77 -10.24
N THR A 65 -30.36 1.84 -9.95
CA THR A 65 -30.48 3.15 -10.58
C THR A 65 -29.20 3.41 -11.38
N VAL A 66 -29.33 3.57 -12.70
CA VAL A 66 -28.18 3.81 -13.58
C VAL A 66 -28.20 5.26 -14.05
N ILE A 67 -27.05 5.92 -13.95
CA ILE A 67 -26.85 7.30 -14.39
C ILE A 67 -25.71 7.29 -15.40
N HIS A 68 -25.92 7.86 -16.59
CA HIS A 68 -24.84 8.07 -17.57
C HIS A 68 -24.46 9.54 -17.61
N GLN A 69 -23.16 9.80 -17.65
CA GLN A 69 -22.60 11.13 -17.85
C GLN A 69 -21.41 11.10 -18.81
N ALA A 70 -20.97 12.28 -19.25
CA ALA A 70 -19.69 12.40 -19.95
C ALA A 70 -18.53 12.19 -18.97
N ASN A 71 -17.43 11.60 -19.45
CA ASN A 71 -16.26 11.30 -18.64
C ASN A 71 -15.73 12.57 -17.93
N SER A 72 -15.79 12.52 -16.60
CA SER A 72 -15.38 13.60 -15.71
C SER A 72 -13.88 13.57 -15.35
N GLY A 73 -13.18 12.49 -15.67
CA GLY A 73 -11.75 12.33 -15.42
C GLY A 73 -11.42 11.83 -14.01
N GLY A 74 -12.39 11.38 -13.22
CA GLY A 74 -12.14 10.82 -11.88
C GLY A 74 -13.43 10.36 -11.19
N PRO A 75 -13.33 9.65 -10.05
CA PRO A 75 -14.51 9.07 -9.42
C PRO A 75 -15.36 10.09 -8.61
N ALA A 76 -14.86 11.31 -8.40
CA ALA A 76 -15.52 12.32 -7.56
C ALA A 76 -16.91 12.71 -8.07
N ALA A 77 -17.03 13.09 -9.35
CA ALA A 77 -18.31 13.50 -9.92
C ALA A 77 -19.31 12.32 -9.97
N PRO A 78 -18.94 11.12 -10.45
CA PRO A 78 -19.80 9.94 -10.37
C PRO A 78 -20.28 9.64 -8.95
N PHE A 79 -19.41 9.73 -7.93
CA PHE A 79 -19.83 9.54 -6.55
C PHE A 79 -20.78 10.62 -6.05
N ASN A 80 -20.59 11.90 -6.42
CA ASN A 80 -21.52 12.95 -6.06
C ASN A 80 -22.90 12.74 -6.69
N ARG A 81 -22.97 12.40 -7.98
CA ARG A 81 -24.24 12.07 -8.65
C ARG A 81 -24.91 10.85 -8.05
N GLY A 82 -24.11 9.84 -7.69
CA GLY A 82 -24.61 8.67 -7.01
C GLY A 82 -25.17 8.99 -5.62
N LEU A 83 -24.52 9.91 -4.90
CA LEU A 83 -24.96 10.38 -3.59
C LEU A 83 -26.26 11.21 -3.68
N ASP A 84 -26.45 11.98 -4.75
CA ASP A 84 -27.71 12.72 -4.99
C ASP A 84 -28.91 11.79 -5.24
N ALA A 85 -28.67 10.60 -5.79
CA ALA A 85 -29.71 9.60 -6.03
C ALA A 85 -29.85 8.55 -4.90
N ALA A 86 -29.00 8.62 -3.87
CA ALA A 86 -29.01 7.68 -2.75
C ALA A 86 -30.20 7.97 -1.82
N THR A 87 -30.97 6.93 -1.49
CA THR A 87 -32.17 7.05 -0.63
C THR A 87 -32.06 6.26 0.68
N GLY A 88 -31.06 5.38 0.81
CA GLY A 88 -30.90 4.48 1.94
C GLY A 88 -30.48 5.18 3.21
N ARG A 89 -30.77 4.60 4.38
CA ARG A 89 -30.35 5.15 5.68
C ARG A 89 -28.82 5.27 5.78
N TYR A 90 -28.11 4.36 5.12
CA TYR A 90 -26.67 4.35 4.98
C TYR A 90 -26.25 4.44 3.50
N VAL A 91 -25.03 4.92 3.27
CA VAL A 91 -24.37 4.94 1.96
C VAL A 91 -23.08 4.12 2.05
N PHE A 92 -22.81 3.32 1.04
CA PHE A 92 -21.57 2.55 0.91
C PHE A 92 -20.98 2.74 -0.49
N PHE A 93 -19.67 2.97 -0.60
CA PHE A 93 -19.02 3.15 -1.90
C PHE A 93 -18.24 1.89 -2.31
N VAL A 94 -18.37 1.48 -3.57
CA VAL A 94 -17.64 0.34 -4.14
C VAL A 94 -16.95 0.78 -5.44
N GLY A 95 -15.67 0.43 -5.57
CA GLY A 95 -14.94 0.54 -6.83
C GLY A 95 -15.43 -0.52 -7.82
N ALA A 96 -15.67 -0.14 -9.09
CA ALA A 96 -16.22 -1.04 -10.10
C ALA A 96 -15.36 -2.29 -10.41
N ASP A 97 -14.09 -2.30 -9.98
CA ASP A 97 -13.17 -3.44 -10.08
C ASP A 97 -13.09 -4.32 -8.81
N ASP A 98 -13.77 -3.91 -7.75
CA ASP A 98 -13.77 -4.58 -6.46
C ASP A 98 -15.06 -5.41 -6.28
N HIS A 99 -15.17 -6.13 -5.16
CA HIS A 99 -16.39 -6.88 -4.83
C HIS A 99 -16.56 -7.03 -3.31
N LEU A 100 -17.78 -7.34 -2.88
CA LEU A 100 -18.12 -7.53 -1.48
C LEU A 100 -18.18 -9.00 -1.07
N GLY A 101 -17.94 -9.26 0.22
CA GLY A 101 -18.27 -10.54 0.83
C GLY A 101 -19.79 -10.78 0.87
N PRO A 102 -20.30 -12.02 0.79
CA PRO A 102 -21.74 -12.29 0.68
C PRO A 102 -22.62 -11.69 1.79
N ASP A 103 -22.10 -11.61 3.02
CA ASP A 103 -22.81 -11.06 4.18
C ASP A 103 -22.43 -9.61 4.52
N ALA A 104 -21.59 -8.97 3.69
CA ALA A 104 -20.95 -7.71 4.03
C ALA A 104 -21.97 -6.63 4.39
N LEU A 105 -22.93 -6.34 3.51
CA LEU A 105 -23.90 -5.26 3.75
C LEU A 105 -24.81 -5.56 4.94
N ARG A 106 -25.27 -6.81 5.08
CA ARG A 106 -26.11 -7.23 6.21
C ARG A 106 -25.39 -7.03 7.53
N ARG A 107 -24.15 -7.53 7.65
CA ARG A 107 -23.33 -7.41 8.87
C ARG A 107 -22.97 -5.96 9.18
N LEU A 108 -22.64 -5.17 8.16
CA LEU A 108 -22.32 -3.75 8.34
C LEU A 108 -23.54 -2.97 8.84
N VAL A 109 -24.72 -3.16 8.25
CA VAL A 109 -25.95 -2.49 8.70
C VAL A 109 -26.34 -2.93 10.11
N GLU A 110 -26.32 -4.24 10.39
CA GLU A 110 -26.61 -4.78 11.73
C GLU A 110 -25.66 -4.22 12.79
N ALA A 111 -24.35 -4.17 12.51
CA ALA A 111 -23.36 -3.59 13.41
C ALA A 111 -23.52 -2.07 13.57
N ALA A 112 -23.80 -1.34 12.48
CA ALA A 112 -24.00 0.10 12.54
C ALA A 112 -25.24 0.49 13.36
N ASP A 113 -26.33 -0.28 13.24
CA ASP A 113 -27.53 -0.09 14.05
C ASP A 113 -27.27 -0.48 15.52
N ALA A 114 -26.66 -1.64 15.79
CA ALA A 114 -26.37 -2.11 17.14
C ALA A 114 -25.38 -1.23 17.91
N TRP A 115 -24.40 -0.66 17.21
CA TRP A 115 -23.36 0.19 17.79
C TRP A 115 -23.64 1.67 17.58
N GLU A 116 -24.76 2.06 16.98
CA GLU A 116 -25.11 3.45 16.68
C GLU A 116 -23.99 4.20 15.92
N SER A 117 -23.39 3.53 14.94
CA SER A 117 -22.23 4.05 14.21
C SER A 117 -22.66 5.12 13.20
N ASP A 118 -21.91 6.21 13.11
CA ASP A 118 -22.06 7.19 12.03
C ASP A 118 -21.14 6.83 10.85
N VAL A 119 -19.97 6.25 11.14
CA VAL A 119 -19.05 5.66 10.17
C VAL A 119 -18.65 4.27 10.65
N LEU A 120 -18.78 3.25 9.79
CA LEU A 120 -18.40 1.87 10.10
C LEU A 120 -17.45 1.32 9.04
N LEU A 121 -16.29 0.87 9.49
CA LEU A 121 -15.31 0.16 8.68
C LEU A 121 -15.59 -1.34 8.71
N GLY A 122 -15.69 -1.97 7.55
CA GLY A 122 -15.61 -3.43 7.42
C GLY A 122 -14.21 -3.87 7.01
N ARG A 123 -13.76 -5.05 7.43
CA ARG A 123 -12.43 -5.57 7.05
C ARG A 123 -12.27 -5.59 5.54
N VAL A 124 -11.15 -5.02 5.09
CA VAL A 124 -10.76 -4.97 3.69
C VAL A 124 -9.65 -5.98 3.42
N VAL A 125 -9.81 -6.78 2.37
CA VAL A 125 -8.83 -7.77 1.91
C VAL A 125 -8.28 -7.35 0.57
N GLY A 126 -6.95 -7.38 0.44
CA GLY A 126 -6.27 -7.11 -0.82
C GLY A 126 -6.21 -8.36 -1.71
N VAL A 127 -6.65 -8.23 -2.96
CA VAL A 127 -6.57 -9.29 -3.98
C VAL A 127 -5.50 -8.93 -5.02
N ASN A 128 -4.79 -9.93 -5.54
CA ASN A 128 -3.69 -9.76 -6.51
C ASN A 128 -2.57 -8.84 -6.00
N SER A 129 -2.15 -9.03 -4.74
CA SER A 129 -1.11 -8.23 -4.09
C SER A 129 -1.47 -6.74 -3.98
N ARG A 130 -2.77 -6.41 -3.94
CA ARG A 130 -3.23 -5.09 -3.49
C ARG A 130 -2.85 -4.94 -2.02
N HIS A 131 -2.07 -3.91 -1.70
CA HIS A 131 -1.70 -3.63 -0.33
C HIS A 131 -2.86 -2.95 0.42
N ILE A 132 -3.11 -3.41 1.65
CA ILE A 132 -4.11 -2.87 2.57
C ILE A 132 -3.47 -2.77 3.96
N TYR A 133 -3.65 -1.63 4.63
CA TYR A 133 -3.22 -1.44 6.02
C TYR A 133 -4.17 -2.20 6.95
N GLN A 134 -3.67 -3.24 7.62
CA GLN A 134 -4.50 -4.16 8.42
C GLN A 134 -4.62 -3.77 9.90
N ASP A 135 -3.77 -2.88 10.42
CA ASP A 135 -3.70 -2.54 11.85
C ASP A 135 -5.06 -2.11 12.44
N ILE A 136 -5.85 -1.37 11.66
CA ILE A 136 -7.19 -0.92 12.10
C ILE A 136 -8.17 -2.10 12.25
N PHE A 137 -7.95 -3.19 11.53
CA PHE A 137 -8.76 -4.41 11.50
C PHE A 137 -8.22 -5.51 12.43
N ALA A 138 -7.42 -5.16 13.44
CA ALA A 138 -6.90 -6.14 14.40
C ALA A 138 -8.02 -6.82 15.23
N ARG A 139 -9.12 -6.10 15.48
CA ARG A 139 -10.29 -6.60 16.23
C ARG A 139 -11.51 -5.71 15.97
N ASN A 140 -12.71 -6.21 16.31
CA ASN A 140 -13.91 -5.39 16.35
C ASN A 140 -13.75 -4.27 17.40
N GLN A 141 -14.19 -3.07 17.08
CA GLN A 141 -14.16 -1.91 17.97
C GLN A 141 -15.43 -1.08 17.77
N VAL A 142 -16.16 -0.85 18.86
CA VAL A 142 -17.43 -0.09 18.87
C VAL A 142 -17.19 1.42 18.80
N ASP A 143 -16.05 1.88 19.29
CA ASP A 143 -15.70 3.29 19.30
C ASP A 143 -14.19 3.43 19.10
N VAL A 144 -13.80 4.01 17.97
CA VAL A 144 -12.41 4.22 17.57
C VAL A 144 -12.15 5.70 17.45
N ASP A 145 -11.14 6.17 18.19
CA ASP A 145 -10.67 7.55 18.09
C ASP A 145 -10.00 7.79 16.72
N LEU A 146 -10.33 8.90 16.06
CA LEU A 146 -9.76 9.26 14.76
C LEU A 146 -8.25 9.53 14.83
N PHE A 147 -7.75 10.05 15.95
CA PHE A 147 -6.39 10.56 16.08
C PHE A 147 -5.48 9.60 16.84
N ASP A 148 -6.00 8.91 17.85
CA ASP A 148 -5.30 7.93 18.68
C ASP A 148 -5.60 6.49 18.28
N SER A 149 -5.55 6.22 16.96
CA SER A 149 -5.71 4.89 16.42
C SER A 149 -5.03 4.77 15.04
N PRO A 150 -4.99 3.56 14.45
CA PRO A 150 -4.55 3.39 13.07
C PRO A 150 -5.47 4.01 12.00
N LEU A 151 -6.62 4.60 12.37
CA LEU A 151 -7.63 5.08 11.43
C LEU A 151 -7.13 6.12 10.40
N PRO A 152 -6.23 7.08 10.72
CA PRO A 152 -5.67 7.99 9.71
C PRO A 152 -4.96 7.29 8.54
N ARG A 153 -4.55 6.02 8.74
CA ARG A 153 -3.95 5.16 7.71
C ARG A 153 -4.97 4.41 6.85
N SER A 154 -6.25 4.54 7.16
CA SER A 154 -7.37 3.86 6.49
C SER A 154 -8.51 4.84 6.17
N LEU A 155 -8.22 5.91 5.41
CA LEU A 155 -9.19 6.95 5.02
C LEU A 155 -9.76 6.77 3.59
N ALA A 156 -9.72 5.55 3.04
CA ALA A 156 -10.44 5.25 1.80
C ALA A 156 -11.97 5.31 2.02
N ASN A 157 -12.74 5.62 0.99
CA ASN A 157 -14.21 5.73 1.08
C ASN A 157 -14.96 4.38 1.15
N THR A 158 -14.26 3.24 1.19
CA THR A 158 -14.86 1.89 1.25
C THR A 158 -15.36 1.57 2.67
N LYS A 159 -16.35 2.34 3.14
CA LYS A 159 -16.96 2.28 4.48
C LYS A 159 -18.47 2.47 4.37
N LEU A 160 -19.18 2.10 5.42
CA LEU A 160 -20.58 2.45 5.58
C LEU A 160 -20.67 3.81 6.28
N PHE A 161 -21.39 4.75 5.69
CA PHE A 161 -21.63 6.09 6.22
C PHE A 161 -23.12 6.28 6.50
N ARG A 162 -23.49 6.82 7.66
CA ARG A 162 -24.86 7.29 7.91
C ARG A 162 -25.18 8.42 6.94
N ARG A 163 -26.23 8.29 6.13
CA ARG A 163 -26.56 9.29 5.10
C ARG A 163 -26.83 10.66 5.74
N GLU A 164 -27.55 10.67 6.85
CA GLU A 164 -27.87 11.88 7.61
C GLU A 164 -26.62 12.66 8.06
N LEU A 165 -25.52 11.98 8.42
CA LEU A 165 -24.25 12.64 8.73
C LEU A 165 -23.75 13.45 7.51
N LEU A 166 -23.77 12.83 6.34
CA LEU A 166 -23.28 13.46 5.11
C LEU A 166 -24.15 14.67 4.74
N GLU A 167 -25.47 14.55 4.90
CA GLU A 167 -26.44 15.61 4.61
C GLU A 167 -26.32 16.78 5.58
N ASN A 168 -26.25 16.52 6.88
CA ASN A 168 -26.20 17.55 7.93
C ASN A 168 -24.96 18.46 7.80
N TYR A 169 -23.83 17.91 7.34
CA TYR A 169 -22.59 18.64 7.17
C TYR A 169 -22.28 19.00 5.71
N GLY A 170 -23.15 18.65 4.76
CA GLY A 170 -22.94 18.92 3.33
C GLY A 170 -21.69 18.26 2.75
N ILE A 171 -21.32 17.07 3.25
CA ILE A 171 -20.08 16.39 2.89
C ILE A 171 -20.18 15.85 1.47
N ARG A 172 -19.34 16.35 0.57
CA ARG A 172 -19.30 16.00 -0.86
C ARG A 172 -17.87 15.74 -1.33
N TYR A 173 -17.72 15.04 -2.44
CA TYR A 173 -16.42 14.87 -3.08
C TYR A 173 -16.01 16.17 -3.78
N ARG A 174 -14.74 16.52 -3.62
CA ARG A 174 -14.11 17.62 -4.37
C ARG A 174 -13.88 17.21 -5.82
N GLU A 175 -14.73 17.67 -6.72
CA GLU A 175 -14.64 17.36 -8.16
C GLU A 175 -13.42 18.01 -8.84
N ASP A 176 -12.84 19.04 -8.23
CA ASP A 176 -11.58 19.65 -8.68
C ASP A 176 -10.33 18.79 -8.37
N LEU A 177 -10.49 17.71 -7.61
CA LEU A 177 -9.46 16.73 -7.30
C LEU A 177 -9.66 15.43 -8.11
N PRO A 178 -9.05 15.29 -9.30
CA PRO A 178 -9.15 14.05 -10.08
C PRO A 178 -8.49 12.86 -9.38
N LEU A 179 -7.55 13.13 -8.46
CA LEU A 179 -6.85 12.14 -7.64
C LEU A 179 -7.00 12.51 -6.16
N GLY A 180 -7.28 11.49 -5.32
CA GLY A 180 -7.29 11.63 -3.86
C GLY A 180 -8.50 12.37 -3.30
N SER A 181 -9.60 12.46 -4.05
CA SER A 181 -10.86 13.10 -3.64
C SER A 181 -11.60 12.36 -2.53
N ASP A 182 -11.24 11.10 -2.27
CA ASP A 182 -11.75 10.28 -1.19
C ASP A 182 -11.27 10.74 0.19
N LEU A 183 -10.06 11.30 0.29
CA LEU A 183 -9.52 11.75 1.57
C LEU A 183 -10.34 12.89 2.17
N PRO A 184 -10.61 14.01 1.47
CA PRO A 184 -11.40 15.09 2.07
C PRO A 184 -12.77 14.61 2.55
N PHE A 185 -13.46 13.84 1.72
CA PHE A 185 -14.77 13.26 2.02
C PHE A 185 -14.73 12.38 3.28
N THR A 186 -13.83 11.39 3.30
CA THR A 186 -13.79 10.39 4.38
C THR A 186 -13.27 11.00 5.68
N LEU A 187 -12.26 11.87 5.60
CA LEU A 187 -11.71 12.54 6.78
C LEU A 187 -12.76 13.45 7.43
N GLU A 188 -13.51 14.23 6.66
CA GLU A 188 -14.57 15.06 7.21
C GLU A 188 -15.68 14.24 7.83
N ALA A 189 -16.12 13.16 7.16
CA ALA A 189 -17.11 12.25 7.73
C ALA A 189 -16.63 11.66 9.07
N CYS A 190 -15.39 11.18 9.15
CA CYS A 190 -14.82 10.70 10.40
C CYS A 190 -14.70 11.81 11.46
N TYR A 191 -14.26 13.02 11.08
CA TYR A 191 -14.07 14.14 12.00
C TYR A 191 -15.39 14.64 12.61
N ARG A 192 -16.48 14.57 11.84
CA ARG A 192 -17.83 14.99 12.24
C ARG A 192 -18.66 13.88 12.88
N ALA A 193 -18.24 12.62 12.74
CA ALA A 193 -18.93 11.47 13.29
C ALA A 193 -18.94 11.52 14.83
N ARG A 194 -20.08 11.16 15.44
CA ARG A 194 -20.15 10.96 16.89
C ARG A 194 -19.54 9.64 17.30
N ARG A 195 -19.58 8.64 16.41
CA ARG A 195 -19.01 7.31 16.62
C ARG A 195 -18.48 6.71 15.33
N ILE A 196 -17.24 6.24 15.40
CA ILE A 196 -16.59 5.49 14.33
C ILE A 196 -16.33 4.08 14.85
N SER A 197 -16.75 3.08 14.08
CA SER A 197 -16.66 1.68 14.48
C SER A 197 -15.87 0.86 13.48
N VAL A 198 -15.37 -0.30 13.91
CA VAL A 198 -14.68 -1.28 13.08
C VAL A 198 -15.27 -2.67 13.30
N LEU A 199 -15.70 -3.29 12.21
CA LEU A 199 -16.07 -4.70 12.10
C LEU A 199 -14.93 -5.45 11.37
N ALA A 200 -14.14 -6.20 12.14
CA ALA A 200 -12.92 -6.85 11.70
C ALA A 200 -13.02 -8.38 11.60
N ASP A 201 -14.07 -8.99 12.14
CA ASP A 201 -14.24 -10.45 12.20
C ASP A 201 -14.79 -11.07 10.91
N TYR A 202 -15.06 -10.25 9.88
CA TYR A 202 -15.56 -10.69 8.59
C TYR A 202 -14.97 -9.89 7.43
N ASP A 203 -14.56 -10.58 6.37
CA ASP A 203 -14.09 -9.97 5.12
C ASP A 203 -15.24 -9.30 4.38
N CYS A 204 -15.38 -7.99 4.55
CA CYS A 204 -16.48 -7.23 3.98
C CYS A 204 -16.20 -6.81 2.54
N TYR A 205 -14.95 -6.42 2.25
CA TYR A 205 -14.57 -5.79 0.99
C TYR A 205 -13.30 -6.41 0.41
N TYR A 206 -13.31 -6.73 -0.89
CA TYR A 206 -12.17 -7.27 -1.60
C TYR A 206 -11.65 -6.24 -2.62
N ALA A 207 -10.54 -5.59 -2.27
CA ALA A 207 -9.89 -4.59 -3.10
C ALA A 207 -8.94 -5.24 -4.11
N VAL A 208 -9.24 -5.13 -5.40
CA VAL A 208 -8.59 -5.86 -6.48
C VAL A 208 -7.55 -4.99 -7.18
N ARG A 209 -6.31 -5.49 -7.28
CA ARG A 209 -5.33 -4.92 -8.22
C ARG A 209 -5.59 -5.49 -9.62
N ARG A 210 -6.03 -4.63 -10.55
CA ARG A 210 -6.19 -4.99 -11.98
C ARG A 210 -4.86 -5.46 -12.58
N HIS A 211 -4.93 -6.41 -13.50
CA HIS A 211 -3.74 -6.91 -14.22
C HIS A 211 -3.10 -5.88 -15.17
N ARG A 212 -3.87 -4.89 -15.63
CA ARG A 212 -3.37 -3.71 -16.36
C ARG A 212 -3.60 -2.48 -15.49
N ALA A 213 -2.54 -1.73 -15.23
CA ALA A 213 -2.57 -0.56 -14.35
C ALA A 213 -3.12 0.70 -15.09
N THR A 214 -4.36 0.63 -15.57
CA THR A 214 -5.01 1.74 -16.30
C THR A 214 -5.80 2.70 -15.40
N ASN A 215 -5.82 2.47 -14.08
CA ASN A 215 -6.51 3.37 -13.15
C ASN A 215 -5.76 4.71 -13.07
N ILE A 216 -6.51 5.81 -12.89
CA ILE A 216 -5.97 7.18 -12.91
C ILE A 216 -4.79 7.40 -11.96
N THR A 217 -4.79 6.73 -10.80
CA THR A 217 -3.69 6.76 -9.84
C THR A 217 -2.35 6.32 -10.45
N TYR A 218 -2.36 5.32 -11.33
CA TYR A 218 -1.15 4.81 -11.98
C TYR A 218 -0.73 5.62 -13.22
N LEU A 219 -1.65 6.38 -13.80
CA LEU A 219 -1.41 7.19 -15.02
C LEU A 219 -1.09 8.66 -14.72
N SER A 220 -1.28 9.11 -13.46
CA SER A 220 -1.07 10.50 -13.06
C SER A 220 0.38 10.96 -13.15
N ARG A 221 0.60 12.22 -13.59
CA ARG A 221 1.93 12.83 -13.66
C ARG A 221 2.35 13.38 -12.29
N HIS A 222 3.66 13.54 -12.07
CA HIS A 222 4.19 14.07 -10.82
C HIS A 222 3.61 15.44 -10.43
N ALA A 223 3.41 16.33 -11.40
CA ALA A 223 2.80 17.64 -11.16
C ALA A 223 1.35 17.52 -10.67
N ASP A 224 0.56 16.57 -11.19
CA ASP A 224 -0.81 16.34 -10.75
C ASP A 224 -0.84 15.79 -9.32
N ARG A 225 0.06 14.85 -9.03
CA ARG A 225 0.22 14.27 -7.69
C ARG A 225 0.66 15.33 -6.67
N LEU A 226 1.56 16.24 -7.05
CA LEU A 226 1.95 17.37 -6.20
C LEU A 226 0.74 18.27 -5.89
N ARG A 227 -0.04 18.67 -6.90
CA ARG A 227 -1.25 19.49 -6.69
C ARG A 227 -2.26 18.80 -5.79
N THR A 228 -2.47 17.49 -5.97
CA THR A 228 -3.32 16.69 -5.07
C THR A 228 -2.81 16.73 -3.63
N VAL A 229 -1.50 16.53 -3.42
CA VAL A 229 -0.89 16.55 -2.08
C VAL A 229 -1.01 17.94 -1.45
N GLU A 230 -0.75 19.02 -2.19
CA GLU A 230 -0.93 20.39 -1.71
C GLU A 230 -2.38 20.65 -1.30
N ALA A 231 -3.35 20.34 -2.17
CA ALA A 231 -4.76 20.60 -1.90
C ALA A 231 -5.33 19.77 -0.74
N THR A 232 -4.93 18.50 -0.63
CA THR A 232 -5.38 17.63 0.48
C THR A 232 -4.72 18.00 1.81
N THR A 233 -3.45 18.41 1.82
CA THR A 233 -2.82 18.93 3.04
C THR A 233 -3.44 20.25 3.49
N ALA A 234 -3.77 21.15 2.54
CA ALA A 234 -4.51 22.37 2.84
C ALA A 234 -5.87 22.06 3.47
N PHE A 235 -6.63 21.12 2.88
CA PHE A 235 -7.91 20.68 3.44
C PHE A 235 -7.79 20.15 4.89
N VAL A 236 -6.79 19.32 5.18
CA VAL A 236 -6.54 18.83 6.55
C VAL A 236 -6.28 20.00 7.51
N ALA A 237 -5.51 20.99 7.07
CA ALA A 237 -5.19 22.16 7.88
C ALA A 237 -6.39 23.11 8.07
N GLU A 238 -7.32 23.16 7.12
CA GLU A 238 -8.58 23.90 7.24
C GLU A 238 -9.56 23.21 8.19
N LEU A 239 -9.68 21.87 8.10
CA LEU A 239 -10.62 21.08 8.88
C LEU A 239 -10.20 20.91 10.35
N ILE A 240 -8.91 20.64 10.60
CA ILE A 240 -8.40 20.29 11.93
C ILE A 240 -7.42 21.38 12.37
N PRO A 241 -7.61 22.07 13.52
CA PRO A 241 -6.67 23.07 14.04
C PRO A 241 -5.25 22.53 14.27
N ALA A 242 -4.26 23.41 14.31
CA ALA A 242 -2.87 23.02 14.54
C ALA A 242 -2.72 22.35 15.91
N GLY A 243 -2.03 21.21 15.95
CA GLY A 243 -1.81 20.43 17.16
C GLY A 243 -1.70 18.93 16.88
N ARG A 244 -1.63 18.13 17.95
CA ARG A 244 -1.38 16.68 17.87
C ARG A 244 -2.39 15.93 16.99
N GLN A 245 -3.64 16.36 16.95
CA GLN A 245 -4.69 15.75 16.13
C GLN A 245 -4.44 15.95 14.63
N ARG A 246 -4.04 17.16 14.22
CA ARG A 246 -3.63 17.42 12.83
C ARG A 246 -2.38 16.63 12.48
N ASP A 247 -1.41 16.58 13.39
CA ASP A 247 -0.16 15.83 13.20
C ASP A 247 -0.43 14.34 13.00
N ALA A 248 -1.38 13.74 13.74
CA ALA A 248 -1.76 12.34 13.57
C ALA A 248 -2.28 12.03 12.15
N VAL A 249 -2.99 12.97 11.53
CA VAL A 249 -3.50 12.83 10.15
C VAL A 249 -2.41 13.11 9.13
N LEU A 250 -1.61 14.16 9.33
CA LEU A 250 -0.55 14.56 8.40
C LEU A 250 0.68 13.64 8.44
N ALA A 251 0.95 12.94 9.54
CA ALA A 251 2.13 12.08 9.66
C ALA A 251 2.21 11.03 8.55
N ARG A 252 1.10 10.33 8.29
CA ARG A 252 1.01 9.40 7.16
C ARG A 252 1.29 10.10 5.82
N ARG A 253 0.75 11.31 5.63
CA ARG A 253 0.88 12.06 4.38
C ARG A 253 2.33 12.39 4.09
N PHE A 254 3.08 12.82 5.11
CA PHE A 254 4.52 13.03 5.01
C PHE A 254 5.28 11.72 4.75
N ASP A 255 4.88 10.65 5.43
CA ASP A 255 5.52 9.35 5.33
C ASP A 255 5.29 8.63 4.00
N HIS A 256 4.15 8.86 3.36
CA HIS A 256 3.73 8.09 2.19
C HIS A 256 3.47 8.95 0.95
N GLU A 257 2.46 9.81 0.95
CA GLU A 257 2.05 10.54 -0.26
C GLU A 257 3.08 11.61 -0.69
N ILE A 258 3.63 12.36 0.26
CA ILE A 258 4.70 13.35 0.04
C ILE A 258 6.01 12.63 -0.24
N ALA A 259 6.40 11.66 0.59
CA ALA A 259 7.66 10.92 0.44
C ALA A 259 7.78 10.25 -0.94
N LYS A 260 6.68 9.69 -1.48
CA LYS A 260 6.64 9.07 -2.81
C LYS A 260 7.00 10.00 -3.96
N LEU A 261 6.81 11.31 -3.81
CA LEU A 261 7.22 12.29 -4.83
C LEU A 261 8.74 12.53 -4.81
N LEU A 262 9.43 12.07 -3.78
CA LEU A 262 10.87 12.19 -3.57
C LEU A 262 11.57 10.82 -3.72
N GLU A 263 10.99 9.89 -4.47
CA GLU A 263 11.58 8.58 -4.77
C GLU A 263 12.37 8.57 -6.09
N ASP A 264 12.83 7.40 -6.54
CA ASP A 264 13.74 7.23 -7.68
C ASP A 264 13.16 7.71 -9.02
N ASP A 265 11.83 7.72 -9.16
CA ASP A 265 11.14 8.28 -10.33
C ASP A 265 11.46 9.77 -10.56
N LEU A 266 11.76 10.53 -9.50
CA LEU A 266 12.16 11.94 -9.62
C LEU A 266 13.43 12.10 -10.47
N LEU A 267 14.35 11.12 -10.42
CA LEU A 267 15.60 11.12 -11.21
C LEU A 267 15.34 11.04 -12.72
N ARG A 268 14.17 10.54 -13.14
CA ARG A 268 13.81 10.32 -14.55
C ARG A 268 13.07 11.50 -15.17
N LEU A 269 12.69 12.50 -14.36
CA LEU A 269 11.97 13.69 -14.82
C LEU A 269 12.93 14.72 -15.40
N ASP A 270 12.39 15.62 -16.22
CA ASP A 270 13.12 16.82 -16.65
C ASP A 270 13.42 17.76 -15.47
N ARG A 271 14.41 18.64 -15.65
CA ARG A 271 14.90 19.51 -14.57
C ARG A 271 13.86 20.50 -14.06
N GLU A 272 12.96 20.97 -14.93
CA GLU A 272 11.90 21.89 -14.56
C GLU A 272 10.90 21.21 -13.62
N THR A 273 10.46 20.01 -13.97
CA THR A 273 9.55 19.20 -13.14
C THR A 273 10.22 18.79 -11.83
N GLN A 274 11.52 18.46 -11.83
CA GLN A 274 12.27 18.20 -10.59
C GLN A 274 12.25 19.40 -9.65
N GLN A 275 12.50 20.60 -10.19
CA GLN A 275 12.49 21.84 -9.41
C GLN A 275 11.09 22.16 -8.88
N LEU A 276 10.05 21.96 -9.70
CA LEU A 276 8.66 22.14 -9.30
C LEU A 276 8.29 21.25 -8.09
N VAL A 277 8.65 19.96 -8.14
CA VAL A 277 8.40 19.01 -7.04
C VAL A 277 9.19 19.42 -5.79
N HIS A 278 10.48 19.72 -5.95
CA HIS A 278 11.34 20.18 -4.85
C HIS A 278 10.73 21.38 -4.12
N ASP A 279 10.37 22.43 -4.86
CA ASP A 279 9.89 23.69 -4.28
C ASP A 279 8.50 23.54 -3.67
N GLY A 280 7.62 22.76 -4.31
CA GLY A 280 6.29 22.46 -3.79
C GLY A 280 6.33 21.70 -2.48
N ILE A 281 7.14 20.65 -2.41
CA ILE A 281 7.30 19.89 -1.17
C ILE A 281 7.99 20.74 -0.10
N GLY A 282 8.97 21.57 -0.47
CA GLY A 282 9.61 22.51 0.44
C GLY A 282 8.63 23.49 1.10
N ARG A 283 7.62 23.98 0.35
CA ARG A 283 6.54 24.82 0.93
C ARG A 283 5.71 24.04 1.94
N LEU A 284 5.30 22.82 1.63
CA LEU A 284 4.52 21.98 2.54
C LEU A 284 5.30 21.64 3.81
N VAL A 285 6.59 21.33 3.67
CA VAL A 285 7.48 21.06 4.80
C VAL A 285 7.59 22.28 5.70
N ARG A 286 7.83 23.47 5.16
CA ARG A 286 7.90 24.72 5.96
C ARG A 286 6.59 25.03 6.70
N ALA A 287 5.45 24.75 6.07
CA ALA A 287 4.15 25.09 6.64
C ALA A 287 3.62 24.04 7.65
N HIS A 288 3.97 22.76 7.48
CA HIS A 288 3.25 21.67 8.13
C HIS A 288 4.12 20.57 8.76
N LEU A 289 5.42 20.50 8.51
CA LEU A 289 6.27 19.47 9.14
C LEU A 289 6.65 19.91 10.56
N THR A 290 5.94 19.36 11.56
CA THR A 290 6.26 19.55 12.98
C THR A 290 7.33 18.55 13.45
N GLU A 291 7.94 18.80 14.61
CA GLU A 291 8.82 17.83 15.27
C GLU A 291 8.09 16.51 15.57
N GLY A 292 6.81 16.59 15.95
CA GLY A 292 5.97 15.42 16.23
C GLY A 292 5.72 14.54 15.00
N ILE A 293 5.57 15.14 13.83
CA ILE A 293 5.51 14.40 12.56
C ILE A 293 6.90 13.84 12.24
N ALA A 294 7.94 14.68 12.27
CA ALA A 294 9.29 14.28 11.89
C ALA A 294 9.81 13.10 12.72
N ALA A 295 9.49 13.02 14.01
CA ALA A 295 9.87 11.93 14.90
C ALA A 295 9.30 10.55 14.49
N GLN A 296 8.22 10.53 13.69
CA GLN A 296 7.60 9.29 13.21
C GLN A 296 8.19 8.82 11.86
N LEU A 297 8.96 9.67 11.19
CA LEU A 297 9.50 9.40 9.85
C LEU A 297 10.85 8.67 9.94
N ASN A 298 11.11 7.79 8.97
CA ASN A 298 12.42 7.16 8.84
C ASN A 298 13.52 8.19 8.51
N ALA A 299 14.78 7.75 8.55
CA ALA A 299 15.92 8.63 8.25
C ALA A 299 15.87 9.16 6.79
N GLU A 300 15.58 8.31 5.81
CA GLU A 300 15.58 8.70 4.39
C GLU A 300 14.59 9.82 4.09
N THR A 301 13.34 9.64 4.53
CA THR A 301 12.28 10.62 4.35
C THR A 301 12.63 11.92 5.08
N ARG A 302 13.15 11.87 6.32
CA ARG A 302 13.60 13.08 7.02
C ARG A 302 14.69 13.84 6.26
N ILE A 303 15.71 13.15 5.75
CA ILE A 303 16.80 13.76 4.99
C ILE A 303 16.25 14.40 3.72
N ARG A 304 15.44 13.68 2.94
CA ARG A 304 14.85 14.18 1.69
C ARG A 304 13.94 15.38 1.93
N LEU A 305 13.09 15.35 2.96
CA LEU A 305 12.24 16.49 3.32
C LEU A 305 13.06 17.69 3.79
N ALA A 306 14.10 17.49 4.60
CA ALA A 306 14.98 18.57 5.03
C ALA A 306 15.70 19.22 3.82
N LEU A 307 16.11 18.42 2.84
CA LEU A 307 16.71 18.92 1.60
C LEU A 307 15.72 19.71 0.74
N THR A 308 14.44 19.35 0.70
CA THR A 308 13.42 20.21 0.03
C THR A 308 13.16 21.52 0.78
N ARG A 309 13.38 21.54 2.10
CA ARG A 309 13.15 22.72 2.94
C ARG A 309 14.28 23.73 2.81
N ASP A 310 15.51 23.27 2.95
CA ASP A 310 16.69 24.12 3.18
C ASP A 310 17.84 23.83 2.19
N GLY A 311 17.76 22.76 1.40
CA GLY A 311 18.82 22.28 0.52
C GLY A 311 18.64 22.66 -0.95
N ALA A 312 19.67 22.37 -1.74
CA ALA A 312 19.60 22.44 -3.19
C ALA A 312 19.00 21.16 -3.78
N LEU A 313 18.32 21.28 -4.93
CA LEU A 313 17.77 20.13 -5.66
C LEU A 313 18.84 19.06 -5.94
N ASP A 314 20.07 19.44 -6.29
CA ASP A 314 21.13 18.46 -6.60
C ASP A 314 21.55 17.61 -5.39
N ASP A 315 21.46 18.15 -4.17
CA ASP A 315 21.71 17.39 -2.95
C ASP A 315 20.60 16.36 -2.70
N LEU A 316 19.33 16.76 -2.89
CA LEU A 316 18.20 15.84 -2.86
C LEU A 316 18.40 14.70 -3.86
N LEU A 317 18.73 15.03 -5.12
CA LEU A 317 18.96 14.02 -6.15
C LEU A 317 20.16 13.13 -5.82
N ALA A 318 21.19 13.63 -5.14
CA ALA A 318 22.31 12.81 -4.68
C ALA A 318 21.87 11.76 -3.65
N VAL A 319 21.02 12.13 -2.69
CA VAL A 319 20.43 11.19 -1.71
C VAL A 319 19.55 10.14 -2.40
N ILE A 320 18.71 10.55 -3.35
CA ILE A 320 17.86 9.60 -4.10
C ILE A 320 18.71 8.64 -4.94
N ARG A 321 19.80 9.12 -5.57
CA ARG A 321 20.75 8.25 -6.30
C ARG A 321 21.45 7.25 -5.37
N GLN A 322 21.79 7.64 -4.14
CA GLN A 322 22.35 6.73 -3.15
C GLN A 322 21.41 5.54 -2.93
N ASP A 323 20.11 5.77 -2.77
CA ASP A 323 19.16 4.66 -2.58
C ASP A 323 18.94 3.83 -3.85
N ALA A 324 18.79 4.49 -5.00
CA ALA A 324 18.47 3.83 -6.26
C ALA A 324 19.64 3.00 -6.83
N GLN A 325 20.88 3.42 -6.57
CA GLN A 325 22.07 2.85 -7.21
C GLN A 325 23.12 2.38 -6.20
N GLY A 326 23.27 3.12 -5.10
CA GLY A 326 24.27 2.91 -4.05
C GLY A 326 23.91 1.81 -3.05
N GLY A 327 22.60 1.62 -2.77
CA GLY A 327 22.11 0.78 -1.69
C GLY A 327 22.05 1.52 -0.35
N VAL A 328 21.80 0.81 0.76
CA VAL A 328 21.75 1.42 2.10
C VAL A 328 23.15 1.94 2.45
N PRO A 329 23.31 3.22 2.86
CA PRO A 329 24.61 3.72 3.30
C PRO A 329 25.03 3.09 4.64
N PRO A 330 26.34 3.08 4.96
CA PRO A 330 26.83 2.61 6.25
C PRO A 330 26.24 3.38 7.44
N THR A 331 26.23 2.74 8.60
CA THR A 331 25.82 3.35 9.88
C THR A 331 27.03 3.89 10.61
N VAL A 332 27.02 5.18 10.95
CA VAL A 332 28.00 5.79 11.86
C VAL A 332 27.52 5.60 13.29
N VAL A 333 28.37 5.08 14.17
CA VAL A 333 28.04 4.78 15.57
C VAL A 333 28.84 5.71 16.48
N GLU A 334 28.15 6.50 17.30
CA GLU A 334 28.75 7.44 18.25
C GLU A 334 28.05 7.35 19.61
N GLY A 335 28.66 6.62 20.55
CA GLY A 335 28.04 6.32 21.83
C GLY A 335 26.73 5.54 21.64
N SER A 336 25.62 6.06 22.15
CA SER A 336 24.29 5.47 21.97
C SER A 336 23.58 5.90 20.69
N ARG A 337 24.08 6.93 19.99
CA ARG A 337 23.46 7.49 18.78
C ARG A 337 24.02 6.84 17.54
N ARG A 338 23.18 6.74 16.52
CA ARG A 338 23.50 6.08 15.25
C ARG A 338 22.93 6.88 14.09
N TYR A 339 23.74 7.07 13.06
CA TYR A 339 23.40 7.93 11.92
C TYR A 339 23.57 7.19 10.59
N ALA A 340 22.67 7.45 9.64
CA ALA A 340 22.78 7.00 8.27
C ALA A 340 23.75 7.90 7.50
N ALA A 341 24.86 7.35 6.99
CA ALA A 341 25.88 8.10 6.27
C ALA A 341 25.47 8.47 4.83
N TYR A 342 24.31 9.10 4.65
CA TYR A 342 23.86 9.60 3.35
C TYR A 342 24.75 10.75 2.84
N PRO A 343 24.77 10.99 1.51
CA PRO A 343 25.39 12.18 0.95
C PRO A 343 24.95 13.45 1.68
N GLY A 344 25.92 14.21 2.20
CA GLY A 344 25.66 15.44 2.95
C GLY A 344 25.66 15.32 4.47
N PHE A 345 25.81 14.11 5.02
CA PHE A 345 26.02 13.94 6.46
C PHE A 345 27.26 14.72 6.92
N ARG A 346 27.06 15.71 7.80
CA ARG A 346 28.08 16.64 8.32
C ARG A 346 28.86 17.41 7.26
N ASP A 347 28.28 17.59 6.08
CA ASP A 347 28.82 18.51 5.08
C ASP A 347 28.50 19.95 5.50
N PRO A 348 29.49 20.78 5.86
CA PRO A 348 29.24 22.15 6.31
C PRO A 348 28.56 23.01 5.24
N ALA A 349 28.73 22.68 3.95
CA ALA A 349 28.10 23.41 2.86
C ALA A 349 26.57 23.22 2.81
N ARG A 350 26.04 22.17 3.45
CA ARG A 350 24.62 21.82 3.43
C ARG A 350 23.89 22.17 4.73
N GLY A 351 24.62 22.27 5.84
CA GLY A 351 24.09 22.75 7.12
C GLY A 351 22.93 21.92 7.73
N LEU A 352 22.74 20.68 7.29
CA LEU A 352 21.68 19.81 7.81
C LEU A 352 22.01 19.33 9.22
N PRO A 353 21.05 19.33 10.17
CA PRO A 353 21.28 18.87 11.53
C PRO A 353 21.43 17.34 11.58
N ASP A 354 22.32 16.84 12.44
CA ASP A 354 22.56 15.39 12.65
C ASP A 354 21.27 14.61 12.96
N ALA A 355 20.27 15.25 13.59
CA ALA A 355 18.97 14.65 13.88
C ALA A 355 18.19 14.20 12.63
N CYS A 356 18.45 14.78 11.46
CA CYS A 356 17.88 14.30 10.19
C CYS A 356 18.41 12.92 9.81
N PHE A 357 19.66 12.62 10.17
CA PHE A 357 20.36 11.39 9.81
C PHE A 357 20.24 10.30 10.86
N GLU A 358 19.70 10.59 12.04
CA GLU A 358 19.55 9.62 13.13
C GLU A 358 18.66 8.45 12.71
N VAL A 359 19.10 7.22 12.93
CA VAL A 359 18.40 6.03 12.41
C VAL A 359 17.27 5.57 13.32
N THR A 360 16.20 5.06 12.72
CA THR A 360 15.04 4.45 13.39
C THR A 360 15.21 2.92 13.49
N PRO A 361 14.42 2.21 14.33
CA PRO A 361 14.58 0.76 14.52
C PRO A 361 14.48 -0.09 13.25
N ASP A 362 13.70 0.32 12.25
CA ASP A 362 13.61 -0.34 10.93
C ASP A 362 14.93 -0.30 10.16
N TRP A 363 15.81 0.66 10.43
CA TRP A 363 17.13 0.75 9.82
C TRP A 363 17.96 -0.50 10.05
N TYR A 364 17.83 -1.13 11.22
CA TYR A 364 18.57 -2.33 11.58
C TYR A 364 18.07 -3.57 10.84
N ALA A 365 16.86 -3.53 10.28
CA ALA A 365 16.32 -4.57 9.40
C ALA A 365 16.74 -4.40 7.93
N LYS A 366 17.36 -3.29 7.54
CA LYS A 366 17.68 -3.06 6.12
C LYS A 366 18.79 -3.98 5.65
N LEU A 367 18.50 -4.69 4.56
CA LEU A 367 19.42 -5.62 3.93
C LEU A 367 19.40 -5.42 2.41
N ASP A 368 20.59 -5.31 1.82
CA ASP A 368 20.77 -5.39 0.37
C ASP A 368 21.39 -6.75 0.02
N ALA A 369 20.65 -7.58 -0.73
CA ALA A 369 21.14 -8.82 -1.28
C ALA A 369 22.23 -8.54 -2.33
N THR A 370 23.38 -9.20 -2.16
CA THR A 370 24.59 -9.04 -2.99
C THR A 370 24.88 -10.27 -3.83
N ALA A 371 24.41 -11.45 -3.43
CA ALA A 371 24.45 -12.67 -4.24
C ALA A 371 23.27 -13.61 -3.96
N LEU A 372 22.90 -14.41 -4.98
CA LEU A 372 21.93 -15.50 -4.89
C LEU A 372 22.55 -16.78 -5.44
N ALA A 373 22.34 -17.92 -4.76
CA ALA A 373 22.82 -19.22 -5.21
C ALA A 373 21.85 -20.35 -4.84
N TRP A 374 21.83 -21.40 -5.67
CA TRP A 374 21.25 -22.69 -5.30
C TRP A 374 22.35 -23.63 -4.82
N GLU A 375 22.32 -23.95 -3.53
CA GLU A 375 23.26 -24.86 -2.90
C GLU A 375 22.59 -26.21 -2.60
N THR A 376 23.39 -27.20 -2.25
CA THR A 376 22.91 -28.46 -1.68
C THR A 376 23.38 -28.51 -0.24
N ASP A 377 22.49 -28.73 0.72
CA ASP A 377 22.89 -28.91 2.11
C ASP A 377 23.46 -30.32 2.38
N GLU A 378 23.89 -30.55 3.62
CA GLU A 378 24.46 -31.82 4.07
C GLU A 378 23.51 -33.02 3.92
N ARG A 379 22.20 -32.76 3.79
CA ARG A 379 21.15 -33.78 3.64
C ARG A 379 20.76 -34.00 2.18
N GLY A 380 21.42 -33.33 1.23
CA GLY A 380 21.08 -33.40 -0.19
C GLY A 380 19.89 -32.51 -0.58
N GLU A 381 19.35 -31.69 0.33
CA GLU A 381 18.25 -30.77 0.06
C GLU A 381 18.75 -29.54 -0.68
N LYS A 382 17.91 -28.96 -1.52
CA LYS A 382 18.31 -27.81 -2.34
C LYS A 382 17.86 -26.51 -1.71
N VAL A 383 18.85 -25.72 -1.36
CA VAL A 383 18.68 -24.54 -0.52
C VAL A 383 18.95 -23.30 -1.37
N LEU A 384 18.04 -22.33 -1.31
CA LEU A 384 18.26 -20.99 -1.81
C LEU A 384 19.10 -20.24 -0.77
N THR A 385 20.34 -19.90 -1.14
CA THR A 385 21.25 -19.11 -0.31
C THR A 385 21.29 -17.68 -0.83
N ILE A 386 21.05 -16.72 0.07
CA ILE A 386 21.10 -15.28 -0.18
C ILE A 386 22.26 -14.72 0.64
N THR A 387 23.21 -14.07 0.00
CA THR A 387 24.21 -13.25 0.69
C THR A 387 23.69 -11.82 0.74
N ALA A 388 23.65 -11.20 1.92
CA ALA A 388 23.10 -9.87 2.11
C ALA A 388 24.02 -9.01 2.98
N ALA A 389 24.07 -7.72 2.70
CA ALA A 389 24.79 -6.72 3.48
C ALA A 389 23.81 -5.92 4.34
N SER A 390 24.09 -5.83 5.65
CA SER A 390 23.46 -4.90 6.59
C SER A 390 24.31 -3.63 6.68
N PRO A 391 23.70 -2.43 6.76
CA PRO A 391 24.43 -1.18 6.96
C PRO A 391 25.05 -1.05 8.37
N VAL A 392 24.77 -1.99 9.28
CA VAL A 392 25.16 -1.94 10.69
C VAL A 392 26.49 -2.67 10.91
N PRO A 393 27.55 -2.01 11.43
CA PRO A 393 28.86 -2.65 11.61
C PRO A 393 28.88 -3.84 12.57
N ASP A 394 28.14 -3.76 13.69
CA ASP A 394 27.95 -4.88 14.62
C ASP A 394 26.46 -5.04 14.92
N LEU A 395 25.78 -5.85 14.10
CA LEU A 395 24.35 -6.07 14.26
C LEU A 395 24.01 -6.78 15.59
N ALA A 396 24.92 -7.59 16.13
CA ALA A 396 24.72 -8.31 17.39
C ALA A 396 24.77 -7.38 18.62
N ALA A 397 25.48 -6.25 18.52
CA ALA A 397 25.57 -5.26 19.60
C ALA A 397 24.36 -4.30 19.66
N VAL A 398 23.43 -4.38 18.70
CA VAL A 398 22.34 -3.39 18.52
C VAL A 398 20.99 -3.88 19.04
N GLY A 399 20.86 -5.15 19.42
CA GLY A 399 19.61 -5.68 20.02
C GLY A 399 19.84 -6.89 20.91
N ALA A 400 18.94 -7.11 21.86
CA ALA A 400 18.93 -8.31 22.72
C ALA A 400 18.49 -9.58 21.96
N GLU A 401 17.86 -9.43 20.79
CA GLU A 401 17.33 -10.52 19.97
C GLU A 401 17.89 -10.51 18.54
N PRO A 402 18.10 -11.70 17.92
CA PRO A 402 18.71 -11.81 16.60
C PRO A 402 17.78 -11.28 15.49
N LEU A 403 18.40 -10.80 14.41
CA LEU A 403 17.69 -10.46 13.17
C LEU A 403 17.07 -11.73 12.57
N ALA A 404 15.75 -11.73 12.41
CA ALA A 404 15.04 -12.76 11.67
C ALA A 404 14.88 -12.34 10.20
N VAL A 405 14.98 -13.30 9.28
CA VAL A 405 14.64 -13.09 7.87
C VAL A 405 13.66 -14.17 7.44
N SER A 406 12.64 -13.80 6.68
CA SER A 406 11.61 -14.72 6.23
C SER A 406 11.14 -14.42 4.81
N ALA A 407 10.54 -15.41 4.16
CA ALA A 407 9.76 -15.27 2.94
C ALA A 407 8.28 -15.40 3.30
N GLU A 408 7.63 -14.28 3.58
CA GLU A 408 6.34 -14.22 4.30
C GLU A 408 6.39 -15.11 5.57
N GLU A 409 5.48 -16.06 5.73
CA GLU A 409 5.41 -16.95 6.89
C GLU A 409 6.51 -18.04 6.95
N ILE A 410 7.43 -18.09 5.98
CA ILE A 410 8.48 -19.11 5.92
C ILE A 410 9.79 -18.52 6.47
N PRO A 411 10.28 -18.96 7.65
CA PRO A 411 11.52 -18.43 8.22
C PRO A 411 12.75 -18.91 7.44
N GLY A 412 13.77 -18.06 7.37
CA GLY A 412 15.08 -18.38 6.80
C GLY A 412 16.14 -18.55 7.89
N GLU A 413 17.11 -19.43 7.66
CA GLU A 413 18.24 -19.61 8.56
C GLU A 413 19.27 -18.48 8.31
N VAL A 414 19.53 -17.65 9.32
CA VAL A 414 20.43 -16.48 9.22
C VAL A 414 21.75 -16.79 9.91
N THR A 415 22.87 -16.48 9.25
CA THR A 415 24.22 -16.64 9.80
C THR A 415 25.08 -15.44 9.45
N THR A 416 25.86 -14.92 10.41
CA THR A 416 26.84 -13.86 10.14
C THR A 416 28.07 -14.45 9.47
N LEU A 417 28.48 -13.90 8.33
CA LEU A 417 29.69 -14.31 7.61
C LEU A 417 30.89 -13.43 7.95
N ASP A 418 30.68 -12.12 8.00
CA ASP A 418 31.75 -11.14 8.19
C ASP A 418 31.21 -9.87 8.86
N ARG A 419 32.08 -9.14 9.56
CA ARG A 419 31.79 -7.85 10.20
C ARG A 419 32.87 -6.85 9.84
N GLY A 420 32.46 -5.64 9.47
CA GLY A 420 33.39 -4.58 9.13
C GLY A 420 32.83 -3.18 9.36
N PRO A 421 33.67 -2.14 9.22
CA PRO A 421 33.27 -0.75 9.46
C PRO A 421 32.18 -0.26 8.50
N ARG A 422 31.97 -0.95 7.36
CA ARG A 422 30.92 -0.63 6.39
C ARG A 422 29.61 -1.39 6.60
N GLY A 423 29.57 -2.34 7.54
CA GLY A 423 28.39 -3.19 7.75
C GLY A 423 28.70 -4.63 8.14
N THR A 424 27.64 -5.43 8.26
CA THR A 424 27.69 -6.86 8.55
C THR A 424 27.24 -7.65 7.31
N THR A 425 28.00 -8.68 6.92
CA THR A 425 27.60 -9.60 5.84
C THR A 425 26.91 -10.82 6.43
N LEU A 426 25.72 -11.13 5.91
CA LEU A 426 24.88 -12.23 6.34
C LEU A 426 24.69 -13.26 5.22
N ARG A 427 24.53 -14.51 5.62
CA ARG A 427 24.00 -15.61 4.81
C ARG A 427 22.61 -15.95 5.30
N ILE A 428 21.65 -15.99 4.38
CA ILE A 428 20.25 -16.37 4.65
C ILE A 428 19.93 -17.59 3.80
N ARG A 429 19.32 -18.62 4.38
CA ARG A 429 19.03 -19.89 3.69
C ARG A 429 17.55 -20.25 3.77
N PHE A 430 16.97 -20.61 2.64
CA PHE A 430 15.61 -21.14 2.53
C PHE A 430 15.62 -22.51 1.85
N ARG A 431 15.09 -23.55 2.51
CA ARG A 431 14.96 -24.88 1.92
C ARG A 431 13.89 -24.87 0.84
N ALA A 432 14.15 -25.52 -0.30
CA ALA A 432 13.16 -25.57 -1.38
C ALA A 432 11.90 -26.34 -0.96
N SER A 433 12.06 -27.37 -0.11
CA SER A 433 10.95 -28.11 0.49
C SER A 433 9.94 -27.21 1.19
N ASP A 434 10.42 -26.26 1.99
CA ASP A 434 9.57 -25.44 2.86
C ASP A 434 8.82 -24.39 2.04
N LEU A 435 9.51 -23.78 1.07
CA LEU A 435 8.93 -22.91 0.05
C LEU A 435 7.81 -23.61 -0.74
N LEU A 436 8.00 -24.89 -1.07
CA LEU A 436 6.99 -25.69 -1.77
C LEU A 436 5.84 -26.07 -0.85
N ALA A 437 6.09 -26.44 0.40
CA ALA A 437 5.05 -26.85 1.35
C ALA A 437 4.05 -25.71 1.58
N GLY A 438 4.53 -24.47 1.76
CA GLY A 438 3.68 -23.30 1.95
C GLY A 438 2.91 -22.82 0.72
N THR A 439 3.18 -23.35 -0.48
CA THR A 439 2.58 -22.82 -1.71
C THR A 439 1.23 -23.46 -2.07
N GLY A 440 0.22 -22.63 -2.34
CA GLY A 440 -1.08 -23.10 -2.85
C GLY A 440 -1.05 -23.74 -4.26
N PRO A 441 -2.13 -24.41 -4.69
CA PRO A 441 -2.18 -25.12 -5.98
C PRO A 441 -2.02 -24.23 -7.22
N THR A 442 -2.29 -22.93 -7.08
CA THR A 442 -2.18 -21.89 -8.13
C THR A 442 -0.79 -21.24 -8.19
N GLY A 443 0.09 -21.53 -7.23
CA GLY A 443 1.37 -20.85 -7.04
C GLY A 443 1.26 -19.60 -6.18
N GLN A 444 2.40 -19.07 -5.74
CA GLN A 444 2.53 -17.94 -4.84
C GLN A 444 3.83 -17.17 -5.12
N ARG A 445 3.84 -15.87 -4.83
CA ARG A 445 5.05 -15.04 -4.79
C ARG A 445 5.17 -14.45 -3.40
N ARG A 446 6.31 -14.66 -2.76
CA ARG A 446 6.54 -14.34 -1.35
C ARG A 446 7.57 -13.24 -1.22
N ALA A 447 7.29 -12.18 -0.47
CA ALA A 447 8.27 -11.14 -0.20
C ALA A 447 9.30 -11.64 0.80
N VAL A 448 10.59 -11.39 0.52
CA VAL A 448 11.65 -11.62 1.50
C VAL A 448 11.81 -10.37 2.36
N SER A 449 11.69 -10.51 3.67
CA SER A 449 11.78 -9.41 4.62
C SER A 449 12.60 -9.78 5.84
N ALA A 450 13.23 -8.79 6.47
CA ALA A 450 13.95 -8.92 7.72
C ALA A 450 13.19 -8.21 8.85
N GLN A 451 13.34 -8.71 10.06
CA GLN A 451 12.70 -8.20 11.28
C GLN A 451 13.69 -8.22 12.45
N VAL A 452 13.65 -7.17 13.26
CA VAL A 452 14.35 -7.04 14.53
C VAL A 452 13.40 -7.46 15.65
N GLY A 453 13.87 -8.32 16.56
CA GLY A 453 13.04 -8.82 17.68
C GLY A 453 12.34 -10.15 17.40
N GLY A 454 13.05 -11.10 16.75
CA GLY A 454 12.51 -12.44 16.47
C GLY A 454 11.56 -12.51 15.27
N PHE A 455 11.08 -13.73 14.96
CA PHE A 455 10.18 -13.98 13.83
C PHE A 455 8.70 -13.91 14.27
N ASP A 456 7.93 -13.00 13.67
CA ASP A 456 6.48 -12.89 13.84
C ASP A 456 5.77 -13.17 12.49
N PRO A 457 5.04 -14.29 12.34
CA PRO A 457 4.33 -14.65 11.11
C PRO A 457 3.30 -13.59 10.65
N GLY A 458 2.60 -12.94 11.58
CA GLY A 458 1.59 -11.93 11.27
C GLY A 458 2.21 -10.67 10.68
N ARG A 459 3.34 -10.22 11.24
CA ARG A 459 4.13 -9.12 10.68
C ARG A 459 4.77 -9.51 9.36
N ALA A 460 5.26 -10.74 9.22
CA ALA A 460 5.95 -11.20 8.02
C ALA A 460 5.01 -11.29 6.80
N ALA A 461 3.75 -11.67 7.01
CA ALA A 461 2.72 -11.66 5.97
C ALA A 461 2.28 -10.23 5.56
N GLY A 462 2.51 -9.23 6.42
CA GLY A 462 2.14 -7.83 6.22
C GLY A 462 3.32 -6.85 6.01
N ALA A 463 4.55 -7.37 5.83
CA ALA A 463 5.83 -6.64 5.95
C ALA A 463 6.16 -5.60 4.86
N GLN A 464 5.15 -4.93 4.31
CA GLN A 464 5.32 -3.66 3.60
C GLN A 464 4.87 -2.52 4.51
N THR A 465 5.47 -2.38 5.69
CA THR A 465 5.28 -1.14 6.46
C THR A 465 6.01 -0.03 5.71
N ALA A 466 5.25 0.88 5.11
CA ALA A 466 5.72 2.24 4.93
C ALA A 466 5.97 2.78 6.36
N THR A 467 7.22 2.60 6.78
CA THR A 467 8.02 3.58 7.51
C THR A 467 7.33 4.17 8.75
N GLY A 468 7.72 3.66 9.93
CA GLY A 468 7.39 4.28 11.22
C GLY A 468 6.93 3.32 12.32
N ALA A 469 6.46 2.11 11.98
CA ALA A 469 6.07 1.11 12.99
C ALA A 469 6.66 -0.28 12.68
N ALA A 470 7.30 -0.85 13.70
CA ALA A 470 7.97 -2.16 13.77
C ALA A 470 9.27 -2.28 12.94
N GLY A 471 10.35 -2.72 13.60
CA GLY A 471 11.71 -2.86 13.06
C GLY A 471 11.83 -3.93 11.98
N SER A 472 11.14 -3.75 10.85
CA SER A 472 11.11 -4.67 9.72
C SER A 472 11.35 -3.94 8.41
N ALA A 473 11.98 -4.60 7.46
CA ALA A 473 12.23 -4.05 6.12
C ALA A 473 12.27 -5.16 5.07
N ALA A 474 11.79 -4.86 3.86
CA ALA A 474 11.95 -5.76 2.72
C ALA A 474 13.44 -5.89 2.35
N VAL A 475 13.88 -7.10 2.03
CA VAL A 475 15.23 -7.34 1.50
C VAL A 475 15.27 -6.82 0.08
N ARG A 476 16.15 -5.86 -0.18
CA ARG A 476 16.33 -5.26 -1.51
C ARG A 476 17.41 -6.01 -2.27
N ALA A 477 17.41 -5.91 -3.59
CA ALA A 477 18.42 -6.57 -4.41
C ALA A 477 18.87 -5.67 -5.58
N PRO A 478 19.36 -4.45 -5.30
CA PRO A 478 19.55 -3.40 -6.31
C PRO A 478 20.52 -3.79 -7.43
N ARG A 479 21.40 -4.77 -7.21
CA ARG A 479 22.47 -5.18 -8.14
C ARG A 479 22.43 -6.67 -8.51
N ILE A 480 21.38 -7.40 -8.13
CA ILE A 480 21.26 -8.83 -8.41
C ILE A 480 20.79 -9.07 -9.84
N ARG A 481 21.47 -9.97 -10.56
CA ARG A 481 21.02 -10.47 -11.86
C ARG A 481 20.04 -11.63 -11.68
N ALA A 482 19.13 -11.79 -12.65
CA ALA A 482 18.18 -12.89 -12.66
C ALA A 482 18.88 -14.26 -12.57
N MET A 483 18.47 -15.09 -11.61
CA MET A 483 19.03 -16.42 -11.39
C MET A 483 18.24 -17.49 -12.16
N ALA A 484 18.91 -18.60 -12.49
CA ALA A 484 18.25 -19.76 -13.07
C ALA A 484 17.17 -20.34 -12.11
N PRO A 485 15.99 -20.69 -12.63
CA PRO A 485 14.93 -21.25 -11.81
C PRO A 485 15.25 -22.68 -11.38
N LEU A 486 14.71 -23.10 -10.24
CA LEU A 486 14.75 -24.48 -9.77
C LEU A 486 13.43 -25.19 -10.03
N VAL A 487 13.47 -26.32 -10.74
CA VAL A 487 12.27 -27.15 -10.95
C VAL A 487 12.20 -28.24 -9.88
N ARG A 488 11.08 -28.35 -9.18
CA ARG A 488 10.86 -29.33 -8.12
C ARG A 488 9.48 -29.96 -8.21
N ARG A 489 9.38 -31.21 -7.76
CA ARG A 489 8.14 -31.97 -7.73
C ARG A 489 7.53 -31.92 -6.33
N ARG A 490 6.21 -31.69 -6.25
CA ARG A 490 5.41 -31.86 -5.03
C ARG A 490 4.16 -32.67 -5.38
N GLY A 491 4.09 -33.91 -4.91
CA GLY A 491 3.07 -34.88 -5.32
C GLY A 491 3.11 -35.15 -6.83
N ALA A 492 1.97 -35.01 -7.52
CA ALA A 492 1.87 -35.21 -8.96
C ALA A 492 2.23 -33.97 -9.81
N ARG A 493 2.55 -32.83 -9.18
CA ARG A 493 2.77 -31.55 -9.88
C ARG A 493 4.24 -31.12 -9.83
N LEU A 494 4.69 -30.49 -10.90
CA LEU A 494 5.97 -29.79 -10.96
C LEU A 494 5.76 -28.30 -10.66
N TYR A 495 6.70 -27.71 -9.95
CA TYR A 495 6.75 -26.30 -9.60
C TYR A 495 8.10 -25.72 -10.00
N VAL A 496 8.09 -24.44 -10.34
CA VAL A 496 9.27 -23.63 -10.63
C VAL A 496 9.44 -22.67 -9.46
N VAL A 497 10.57 -22.77 -8.75
CA VAL A 497 10.98 -21.87 -7.68
C VAL A 497 12.01 -20.91 -8.25
N THR A 498 11.72 -19.62 -8.22
CA THR A 498 12.58 -18.58 -8.81
C THR A 498 12.64 -17.37 -7.88
N PRO A 499 13.82 -16.93 -7.43
CA PRO A 499 13.93 -15.60 -6.86
C PRO A 499 13.79 -14.58 -7.99
N VAL A 500 12.89 -13.62 -7.78
CA VAL A 500 12.55 -12.56 -8.73
C VAL A 500 12.56 -11.23 -8.00
N LEU A 501 12.66 -10.13 -8.75
CA LEU A 501 12.48 -8.80 -8.21
C LEU A 501 11.08 -8.30 -8.57
N ASP A 502 10.46 -7.57 -7.65
CA ASP A 502 9.27 -6.79 -8.00
C ASP A 502 9.65 -5.47 -8.69
N GLU A 503 8.65 -4.69 -9.07
CA GLU A 503 8.82 -3.40 -9.75
C GLU A 503 9.61 -2.37 -8.91
N SER A 504 9.67 -2.56 -7.58
CA SER A 504 10.39 -1.71 -6.64
C SER A 504 11.79 -2.24 -6.28
N GLY A 505 12.26 -3.31 -6.93
CA GLY A 505 13.58 -3.90 -6.68
C GLY A 505 13.67 -4.73 -5.41
N ARG A 506 12.53 -5.11 -4.80
CA ARG A 506 12.48 -5.99 -3.62
C ARG A 506 12.63 -7.45 -4.04
N LEU A 507 13.33 -8.23 -3.21
CA LEU A 507 13.52 -9.65 -3.44
C LEU A 507 12.25 -10.43 -3.10
N MET A 508 11.75 -11.17 -4.09
CA MET A 508 10.59 -12.06 -3.96
C MET A 508 11.02 -13.50 -4.30
N ILE A 509 10.38 -14.49 -3.68
CA ILE A 509 10.49 -15.90 -4.06
C ILE A 509 9.19 -16.33 -4.73
N SER A 510 9.25 -16.60 -6.03
CA SER A 510 8.12 -17.05 -6.83
C SER A 510 8.12 -18.58 -6.91
N VAL A 511 7.05 -19.22 -6.42
CA VAL A 511 6.81 -20.65 -6.55
C VAL A 511 5.56 -20.86 -7.39
N VAL A 512 5.70 -21.37 -8.61
CA VAL A 512 4.57 -21.48 -9.54
C VAL A 512 4.46 -22.87 -10.15
N PRO A 513 3.25 -23.42 -10.35
CA PRO A 513 3.10 -24.71 -11.00
C PRO A 513 3.53 -24.62 -12.47
N VAL A 514 4.14 -25.71 -12.96
CA VAL A 514 4.39 -25.94 -14.38
C VAL A 514 3.08 -26.37 -15.02
N THR A 515 2.59 -25.58 -15.97
CA THR A 515 1.40 -25.90 -16.77
C THR A 515 1.80 -26.16 -18.22
N ALA A 516 1.02 -26.99 -18.94
CA ALA A 516 1.26 -27.28 -20.36
C ALA A 516 1.38 -26.00 -21.22
N ALA A 517 0.56 -24.99 -20.91
CA ALA A 517 0.60 -23.67 -21.55
C ALA A 517 1.94 -22.94 -21.35
N ARG A 518 2.56 -23.05 -20.17
CA ARG A 518 3.89 -22.45 -19.89
C ARG A 518 5.02 -23.18 -20.61
N VAL A 519 4.98 -24.50 -20.66
CA VAL A 519 5.96 -25.30 -21.41
C VAL A 519 5.90 -24.93 -22.90
N ALA A 520 4.70 -24.80 -23.46
CA ALA A 520 4.49 -24.34 -24.84
C ALA A 520 5.00 -22.89 -25.06
N ALA A 521 4.74 -21.97 -24.12
CA ALA A 521 5.22 -20.59 -24.20
C ALA A 521 6.75 -20.49 -24.14
N GLN A 522 7.40 -21.30 -23.29
CA GLN A 522 8.85 -21.33 -23.16
C GLN A 522 9.52 -21.93 -24.40
N LEU A 523 8.98 -23.02 -24.96
CA LEU A 523 9.42 -23.59 -26.24
C LEU A 523 9.34 -22.57 -27.38
N ARG A 524 8.24 -21.80 -27.49
CA ARG A 524 8.10 -20.72 -28.47
C ARG A 524 9.15 -19.62 -28.29
N ARG A 525 9.53 -19.30 -27.05
CA ARG A 525 10.52 -18.27 -26.72
C ARG A 525 11.95 -18.72 -27.04
N THR A 526 12.26 -19.99 -26.81
CA THR A 526 13.55 -20.60 -27.18
C THR A 526 13.70 -20.72 -28.69
N LEU A 527 12.64 -21.13 -29.40
CA LEU A 527 12.61 -21.19 -30.87
C LEU A 527 12.79 -19.80 -31.53
N ARG A 528 12.36 -18.72 -30.88
CA ARG A 528 12.57 -17.33 -31.32
C ARG A 528 13.97 -16.78 -31.03
N ARG A 529 14.78 -17.43 -30.18
CA ARG A 529 16.18 -17.05 -29.90
C ARG A 529 17.18 -17.78 -30.80
N ILE A 530 16.72 -18.80 -31.52
CA ILE A 530 17.51 -19.64 -32.44
C ILE A 530 17.32 -19.20 -33.91
N ARG A 531 16.40 -18.25 -34.15
CA ARG A 531 16.32 -17.44 -35.38
C ARG A 531 16.88 -16.07 -35.05
#